data_AF-A0A8H5K1Y5-F1
#
_entry.id   AF-A0A8H5K1Y5-F1
#
_cell.length_a   1.000
_cell.length_b   1.000
_cell.length_c   1.000
_cell.angle_alpha   90.00
_cell.angle_beta   90.00
_cell.angle_gamma   90.00
#
_symmetry.space_group_name_H-M   'P 1'
#
loop_
_entity.id
_entity.type
_entity.pdbx_description
1 polymer ?
#
loop_
_entity_poly.entity_id
_entity_poly.type
_entity_poly.pdbx_seq_one_letter_code
_entity_poly.pdbx_strand_id
1 'polypeptide(L)'
;MLQNAEHERNQCCEYCVRWFRSTEALSQHNQAKHGNLPAVIPSQNQAVNASSPQPPRPFHFQDQSYEGFSLLDNSVIHDRLISKCHSSERLKKEGYVLGEEAPEDSRQAAITKQTIMATHPTSLDPKRKAVALDCEMAGIRNGESEIISICVIDFFTGELLLDSLVKPHEPIIDWRTNIHGIRPATLAIAASHGQVLRGWEAARQELLKHINTETVMVGQSLQQDLKRLRLSHGKIFDTAILTAEAVFGTGASFSRRWSLQSLCADLLKLRIRQGSNTHDALEDAMAAREVALWCICYPDKLKQWAKRARKKHKVEKAKRAERKRNRRRNTHYSTPVPDEGFEDYGYYHDYGGEEDEEILRWEDVIDWEMWPKSPPSSD
;
A
#
# COMPACT_ATOMS: atom_id res chain seq x y z
N MET A 1 25.15 13.40 41.44
CA MET A 1 25.10 14.83 41.07
C MET A 1 26.02 15.05 39.88
N LEU A 2 25.50 15.06 38.67
CA LEU A 2 26.16 15.65 37.50
C LEU A 2 25.10 16.53 36.87
N GLN A 3 25.31 17.84 37.00
CA GLN A 3 24.36 18.88 36.64
C GLN A 3 24.19 18.96 35.11
N ASN A 4 22.94 19.01 34.68
CA ASN A 4 22.56 19.48 33.34
C ASN A 4 23.06 20.93 33.19
N ALA A 5 24.04 21.15 32.32
CA ALA A 5 24.36 22.49 31.86
C ALA A 5 23.37 22.87 30.74
N GLU A 6 22.38 23.68 31.10
CA GLU A 6 21.58 24.43 30.13
C GLU A 6 22.51 25.35 29.34
N HIS A 7 22.55 25.20 28.02
CA HIS A 7 23.33 26.07 27.15
C HIS A 7 22.60 27.40 26.94
N GLU A 8 23.13 28.48 27.50
CA GLU A 8 22.65 29.84 27.24
C GLU A 8 22.94 30.28 25.80
N ARG A 9 21.93 30.89 25.16
CA ARG A 9 21.82 31.08 23.70
C ARG A 9 22.84 32.01 23.05
N ASN A 10 23.71 32.71 23.79
CA ASN A 10 24.46 33.86 23.25
C ASN A 10 25.96 33.98 23.58
N GLN A 11 26.65 32.94 24.08
CA GLN A 11 28.09 33.06 24.42
C GLN A 11 29.09 32.06 23.77
N CYS A 12 28.69 31.22 22.81
CA CYS A 12 29.64 30.28 22.18
C CYS A 12 29.78 30.51 20.67
N CYS A 13 30.61 31.47 20.26
CA CYS A 13 31.10 31.55 18.87
C CYS A 13 32.60 31.28 18.71
N GLU A 14 33.37 31.04 19.78
CA GLU A 14 34.77 30.60 19.65
C GLU A 14 34.96 29.07 19.79
N TYR A 15 34.06 28.35 20.48
CA TYR A 15 34.23 26.91 20.74
C TYR A 15 33.65 25.98 19.67
N CYS A 16 32.58 26.38 18.96
CA CYS A 16 31.94 25.52 17.96
C CYS A 16 32.79 25.35 16.68
N VAL A 17 33.63 26.33 16.35
CA VAL A 17 34.49 26.30 15.15
C VAL A 17 35.48 25.11 15.17
N ARG A 18 35.90 24.66 16.36
CA ARG A 18 36.86 23.55 16.52
C ARG A 18 36.30 22.17 16.16
N TRP A 19 34.97 22.02 16.11
CA TRP A 19 34.33 20.70 15.92
C TRP A 19 33.86 20.44 14.49
N PHE A 20 33.83 21.47 13.63
CA PHE A 20 33.36 21.34 12.25
C PHE A 20 34.51 21.60 11.27
N ARG A 21 34.76 20.63 10.39
CA ARG A 21 35.85 20.68 9.39
C ARG A 21 35.48 21.45 8.12
N SER A 22 34.24 21.95 7.99
CA SER A 22 33.80 22.78 6.87
C SER A 22 32.90 23.92 7.34
N THR A 23 32.96 25.03 6.61
CA THR A 23 32.19 26.26 6.86
C THR A 23 30.69 26.07 6.63
N GLU A 24 30.29 25.22 5.68
CA GLU A 24 28.86 24.89 5.47
C GLU A 24 28.25 24.10 6.63
N ALA A 25 28.98 23.14 7.20
CA ALA A 25 28.48 22.35 8.34
C ALA A 25 28.27 23.22 9.58
N LEU A 26 29.17 24.19 9.81
CA LEU A 26 29.02 25.18 10.88
C LEU A 26 27.82 26.13 10.63
N SER A 27 27.61 26.54 9.38
CA SER A 27 26.47 27.40 9.00
C SER A 27 25.12 26.71 9.22
N GLN A 28 25.00 25.43 8.87
CA GLN A 28 23.77 24.65 9.07
C GLN A 28 23.47 24.42 10.56
N HIS A 29 24.50 24.16 11.38
CA HIS A 29 24.36 24.07 12.82
C HIS A 29 23.83 25.38 13.43
N ASN A 30 24.39 26.52 13.03
CA ASN A 30 23.99 27.83 13.53
C ASN A 30 22.54 28.18 13.15
N GLN A 31 22.10 27.85 11.93
CA GLN A 31 20.70 28.02 11.54
C GLN A 31 19.75 27.11 12.33
N ALA A 32 20.12 25.86 12.56
CA ALA A 32 19.25 24.88 13.22
C ALA A 32 19.09 25.09 14.74
N LYS A 33 20.11 25.66 15.41
CA LYS A 33 20.13 25.80 16.87
C LYS A 33 20.00 27.25 17.37
N HIS A 34 20.34 28.23 16.54
CA HIS A 34 20.36 29.65 16.92
C HIS A 34 19.55 30.55 15.98
N GLY A 35 18.93 29.99 14.93
CA GLY A 35 18.02 30.73 14.06
C GLY A 35 16.74 31.12 14.81
N ASN A 36 16.56 32.42 15.09
CA ASN A 36 15.28 32.96 15.53
C ASN A 36 14.26 32.84 14.39
N LEU A 37 13.33 31.89 14.50
CA LEU A 37 12.11 31.88 13.69
C LEU A 37 11.08 32.84 14.31
N PRO A 38 10.36 33.65 13.50
CA PRO A 38 9.34 34.55 14.01
C PRO A 38 8.16 33.78 14.60
N ALA A 39 7.59 34.35 15.67
CA ALA A 39 6.53 33.76 16.48
C ALA A 39 5.28 33.40 15.65
N VAL A 40 4.85 32.14 15.75
CA VAL A 40 3.54 31.69 15.30
C VAL A 40 2.50 32.21 16.29
N ILE A 41 1.60 33.06 15.80
CA ILE A 41 0.44 33.58 16.53
C ILE A 41 -0.58 32.43 16.68
N PRO A 42 -1.08 32.11 17.89
CA PRO A 42 -2.11 31.10 18.06
C PRO A 42 -3.47 31.69 17.67
N SER A 43 -4.09 31.18 16.59
CA SER A 43 -5.49 31.49 16.28
C SER A 43 -6.42 30.62 17.12
N GLN A 44 -7.44 31.29 17.65
CA GLN A 44 -8.31 30.88 18.74
C GLN A 44 -9.23 29.70 18.39
N ASN A 45 -9.51 28.90 19.42
CA ASN A 45 -10.60 27.93 19.49
C ASN A 45 -11.92 28.52 18.95
N GLN A 46 -12.50 27.85 17.96
CA GLN A 46 -13.94 27.93 17.70
C GLN A 46 -14.53 26.53 17.77
N ALA A 47 -15.45 26.37 18.72
CA ALA A 47 -16.35 25.24 18.81
C ALA A 47 -17.15 25.13 17.50
N VAL A 48 -17.07 23.98 16.85
CA VAL A 48 -17.83 23.69 15.63
C VAL A 48 -19.25 23.28 16.01
N ASN A 49 -20.18 24.21 15.85
CA ASN A 49 -21.60 23.90 15.71
C ASN A 49 -21.81 23.09 14.42
N ALA A 50 -22.67 22.06 14.51
CA ALA A 50 -23.09 21.24 13.38
C ALA A 50 -23.64 22.13 12.25
N SER A 51 -22.93 22.18 11.12
CA SER A 51 -23.32 22.92 9.91
C SER A 51 -23.54 21.95 8.75
N SER A 52 -24.51 22.30 7.92
CA SER A 52 -25.03 21.61 6.74
C SER A 52 -23.94 21.07 5.78
N PRO A 53 -24.26 20.05 4.95
CA PRO A 53 -23.29 19.43 4.06
C PRO A 53 -22.68 20.45 3.09
N GLN A 54 -21.38 20.71 3.28
CA GLN A 54 -20.57 21.48 2.34
C GLN A 54 -20.37 20.65 1.05
N PRO A 55 -20.32 21.27 -0.14
CA PRO A 55 -19.94 20.57 -1.36
C PRO A 55 -18.54 19.96 -1.21
N PRO A 56 -18.28 18.80 -1.83
CA PRO A 56 -16.94 18.21 -1.79
C PRO A 56 -15.94 19.20 -2.38
N ARG A 57 -15.01 19.67 -1.54
CA ARG A 57 -13.92 20.54 -2.00
C ARG A 57 -12.95 19.67 -2.82
N PRO A 58 -12.46 20.14 -3.98
CA PRO A 58 -11.38 19.46 -4.67
C PRO A 58 -10.17 19.39 -3.73
N PHE A 59 -9.74 18.17 -3.41
CA PHE A 59 -8.54 17.98 -2.61
C PHE A 59 -7.32 18.21 -3.52
N HIS A 60 -6.29 18.84 -2.97
CA HIS A 60 -5.03 19.08 -3.67
C HIS A 60 -3.95 18.28 -2.95
N PHE A 61 -3.32 17.32 -3.65
CA PHE A 61 -2.09 16.69 -3.17
C PHE A 61 -0.96 17.21 -4.04
N GLN A 62 -0.02 17.94 -3.42
CA GLN A 62 1.03 18.66 -4.15
C GLN A 62 0.42 19.55 -5.25
N ASP A 63 0.92 19.47 -6.48
CA ASP A 63 0.45 20.23 -7.65
C ASP A 63 -0.74 19.57 -8.38
N GLN A 64 -1.29 18.47 -7.85
CA GLN A 64 -2.41 17.77 -8.49
C GLN A 64 -3.73 18.10 -7.80
N SER A 65 -4.66 18.66 -8.57
CA SER A 65 -6.05 18.82 -8.17
C SER A 65 -6.81 17.53 -8.48
N TYR A 66 -7.35 16.88 -7.44
CA TYR A 66 -8.34 15.82 -7.59
C TYR A 66 -9.69 16.51 -7.70
N GLU A 67 -10.19 16.66 -8.93
CA GLU A 67 -11.57 17.12 -9.13
C GLU A 67 -12.51 16.04 -8.58
N GLY A 68 -13.19 16.36 -7.48
CA GLY A 68 -14.20 15.47 -6.92
C GLY A 68 -15.26 15.15 -7.97
N PHE A 69 -15.55 13.87 -8.17
CA PHE A 69 -16.65 13.43 -9.04
C PHE A 69 -18.01 13.81 -8.42
N SER A 70 -18.48 15.04 -8.60
CA SER A 70 -19.79 15.48 -8.11
C SER A 70 -20.82 15.53 -9.23
N LEU A 71 -21.71 14.53 -9.26
CA LEU A 71 -23.06 14.67 -9.84
C LEU A 71 -24.13 13.85 -9.09
N LEU A 72 -23.75 12.95 -8.17
CA LEU A 72 -24.70 12.10 -7.43
C LEU A 72 -24.66 12.44 -5.94
N ASP A 73 -25.81 12.33 -5.29
CA ASP A 73 -25.93 12.40 -3.84
C ASP A 73 -25.07 11.30 -3.19
N ASN A 74 -24.41 11.65 -2.08
CA ASN A 74 -23.63 10.73 -1.24
C ASN A 74 -24.45 9.49 -0.84
N SER A 75 -25.78 9.62 -0.67
CA SER A 75 -26.67 8.48 -0.42
C SER A 75 -26.64 7.46 -1.56
N VAL A 76 -26.79 7.92 -2.81
CA VAL A 76 -26.75 7.09 -4.01
C VAL A 76 -25.36 6.48 -4.21
N ILE A 77 -24.31 7.25 -3.96
CA ILE A 77 -22.92 6.78 -4.03
C ILE A 77 -22.70 5.65 -3.02
N HIS A 78 -23.17 5.83 -1.78
CA HIS A 78 -23.07 4.84 -0.73
C HIS A 78 -23.79 3.54 -1.07
N ASP A 79 -25.03 3.61 -1.57
CA ASP A 79 -25.79 2.42 -1.96
C ASP A 79 -25.11 1.66 -3.08
N ARG A 80 -24.57 2.39 -4.08
CA ARG A 80 -23.78 1.77 -5.15
C ARG A 80 -22.49 1.14 -4.62
N LEU A 81 -21.81 1.80 -3.70
CA LEU A 81 -20.59 1.28 -3.08
C LEU A 81 -20.89 -0.04 -2.35
N ILE A 82 -21.94 -0.07 -1.52
CA ILE A 82 -22.41 -1.30 -0.83
C ILE A 82 -22.77 -2.40 -1.83
N SER A 83 -23.51 -2.07 -2.90
CA SER A 83 -23.90 -3.04 -3.94
C SER A 83 -22.71 -3.65 -4.68
N LYS A 84 -21.54 -3.00 -4.59
CA LYS A 84 -20.28 -3.40 -5.24
C LYS A 84 -19.24 -3.89 -4.25
N CYS A 85 -19.56 -3.96 -2.96
CA CYS A 85 -18.74 -4.71 -2.01
C CYS A 85 -18.65 -6.17 -2.43
N HIS A 86 -17.48 -6.75 -2.20
CA HIS A 86 -17.19 -8.12 -2.62
C HIS A 86 -17.87 -9.13 -1.72
N SER A 87 -18.33 -10.24 -2.31
CA SER A 87 -18.93 -11.32 -1.52
C SER A 87 -17.89 -11.99 -0.63
N SER A 88 -18.35 -12.64 0.45
CA SER A 88 -17.50 -13.42 1.35
C SER A 88 -16.69 -14.48 0.62
N GLU A 89 -17.31 -15.18 -0.33
CA GLU A 89 -16.67 -16.24 -1.12
C GLU A 89 -15.54 -15.66 -1.96
N ARG A 90 -15.76 -14.47 -2.54
CA ARG A 90 -14.72 -13.81 -3.31
C ARG A 90 -13.58 -13.33 -2.42
N LEU A 91 -13.89 -12.66 -1.32
CA LEU A 91 -12.87 -12.19 -0.38
C LEU A 91 -12.00 -13.36 0.12
N LYS A 92 -12.60 -14.50 0.47
CA LYS A 92 -11.85 -15.71 0.84
C LYS A 92 -10.94 -16.20 -0.29
N LYS A 93 -11.44 -16.28 -1.52
CA LYS A 93 -10.64 -16.66 -2.70
C LYS A 93 -9.46 -15.72 -2.95
N GLU A 94 -9.61 -14.45 -2.58
CA GLU A 94 -8.58 -13.42 -2.69
C GLU A 94 -7.66 -13.36 -1.45
N GLY A 95 -7.84 -14.26 -0.47
CA GLY A 95 -6.97 -14.41 0.70
C GLY A 95 -7.30 -13.48 1.87
N TYR A 96 -8.50 -12.88 1.90
CA TYR A 96 -8.97 -12.15 3.08
C TYR A 96 -9.35 -13.14 4.18
N VAL A 97 -8.94 -12.83 5.41
CA VAL A 97 -9.32 -13.58 6.60
C VAL A 97 -10.70 -13.08 7.04
N LEU A 98 -11.71 -13.95 6.95
CA LEU A 98 -13.09 -13.64 7.33
C LEU A 98 -13.59 -14.64 8.38
N GLY A 99 -13.93 -14.16 9.58
CA GLY A 99 -14.53 -14.96 10.65
C GLY A 99 -13.55 -15.93 11.35
N GLU A 100 -14.11 -16.91 12.08
CA GLU A 100 -13.36 -17.96 12.79
C GLU A 100 -13.02 -19.13 11.85
N GLU A 101 -12.19 -18.91 10.84
CA GLU A 101 -11.70 -20.01 10.02
C GLU A 101 -10.52 -20.72 10.67
N ALA A 102 -10.54 -22.06 10.64
CA ALA A 102 -9.44 -22.88 11.09
C ALA A 102 -8.23 -22.64 10.14
N PRO A 103 -7.06 -22.28 10.67
CA PRO A 103 -5.90 -21.98 9.87
C PRO A 103 -5.37 -23.23 9.14
N GLU A 104 -5.11 -23.11 7.83
CA GLU A 104 -4.58 -24.20 7.00
C GLU A 104 -3.12 -24.58 7.36
N ASP A 105 -2.36 -23.68 7.98
CA ASP A 105 -1.01 -23.93 8.51
C ASP A 105 -0.82 -23.26 9.88
N SER A 106 0.02 -23.89 10.71
CA SER A 106 0.51 -23.48 12.02
C SER A 106 0.94 -22.01 12.13
N ARG A 107 1.47 -21.40 11.05
CA ARG A 107 1.88 -19.99 11.03
C ARG A 107 0.74 -19.02 10.71
N GLN A 108 -0.13 -19.36 9.76
CA GLN A 108 -1.37 -18.61 9.52
C GLN A 108 -2.25 -18.62 10.79
N ALA A 109 -2.16 -19.69 11.59
CA ALA A 109 -2.83 -19.79 12.88
C ALA A 109 -2.48 -18.68 13.86
N ALA A 110 -1.23 -18.20 13.88
CA ALA A 110 -0.82 -17.16 14.82
C ALA A 110 -1.44 -15.79 14.46
N ILE A 111 -1.47 -15.45 13.17
CA ILE A 111 -2.09 -14.22 12.67
C ILE A 111 -3.61 -14.29 12.84
N THR A 112 -4.24 -15.43 12.49
CA THR A 112 -5.69 -15.62 12.64
C THR A 112 -6.12 -15.56 14.11
N LYS A 113 -5.34 -16.11 15.05
CA LYS A 113 -5.62 -16.01 16.50
C LYS A 113 -5.65 -14.58 17.03
N GLN A 114 -4.88 -13.66 16.44
CA GLN A 114 -4.82 -12.26 16.84
C GLN A 114 -5.75 -11.37 16.01
N THR A 115 -6.40 -11.95 14.99
CA THR A 115 -7.33 -11.24 14.11
C THR A 115 -8.64 -11.02 14.84
N ILE A 116 -9.08 -9.76 14.88
CA ILE A 116 -10.37 -9.39 15.47
C ILE A 116 -11.29 -8.83 14.41
N MET A 117 -12.59 -8.86 14.68
CA MET A 117 -13.57 -8.13 13.89
C MET A 117 -13.76 -6.71 14.45
N ALA A 118 -14.15 -5.78 13.58
CA ALA A 118 -14.63 -4.48 14.03
C ALA A 118 -15.89 -4.65 14.90
N THR A 119 -16.15 -3.67 15.76
CA THR A 119 -17.34 -3.68 16.63
C THR A 119 -18.61 -3.46 15.82
N HIS A 120 -19.72 -4.00 16.31
CA HIS A 120 -21.03 -3.72 15.72
C HIS A 120 -21.43 -2.25 15.94
N PRO A 121 -22.20 -1.66 15.01
CA PRO A 121 -22.68 -0.30 15.12
C PRO A 121 -23.44 -0.09 16.43
N THR A 122 -23.13 1.00 17.13
CA THR A 122 -23.84 1.42 18.35
C THR A 122 -24.35 2.84 18.12
N SER A 123 -25.59 3.14 18.52
CA SER A 123 -26.19 4.48 18.32
C SER A 123 -25.42 5.61 19.01
N LEU A 124 -24.63 5.28 20.04
CA LEU A 124 -23.86 6.21 20.85
C LEU A 124 -22.51 6.60 20.23
N ASP A 125 -22.03 5.87 19.22
CA ASP A 125 -20.72 6.07 18.60
C ASP A 125 -20.81 5.88 17.08
N PRO A 126 -21.38 6.86 16.35
CA PRO A 126 -21.53 6.77 14.91
C PRO A 126 -20.16 6.77 14.23
N LYS A 127 -19.87 5.70 13.49
CA LYS A 127 -18.66 5.56 12.66
C LYS A 127 -18.87 6.11 11.26
N ARG A 128 -17.79 6.21 10.49
CA ARG A 128 -17.85 6.66 9.10
C ARG A 128 -18.65 5.66 8.26
N LYS A 129 -19.39 6.16 7.25
CA LYS A 129 -20.13 5.30 6.30
C LYS A 129 -19.17 4.53 5.39
N ALA A 130 -18.10 5.18 4.95
CA ALA A 130 -17.04 4.55 4.17
C ALA A 130 -15.72 5.28 4.41
N VAL A 131 -14.61 4.53 4.37
CA VAL A 131 -13.24 5.04 4.47
C VAL A 131 -12.39 4.48 3.35
N ALA A 132 -11.35 5.21 2.92
CA ALA A 132 -10.29 4.63 2.12
C ALA A 132 -9.03 4.44 2.98
N LEU A 133 -8.37 3.30 2.83
CA LEU A 133 -7.23 2.85 3.63
C LEU A 133 -6.07 2.49 2.70
N ASP A 134 -4.87 2.89 3.10
CA ASP A 134 -3.61 2.38 2.55
C ASP A 134 -2.57 2.29 3.68
N CYS A 135 -1.72 1.27 3.64
CA CYS A 135 -0.63 1.08 4.58
C CYS A 135 0.69 0.83 3.86
N GLU A 136 1.77 1.32 4.45
CA GLU A 136 3.12 0.93 4.03
C GLU A 136 3.65 -0.18 4.93
N MET A 137 4.36 -1.13 4.32
CA MET A 137 4.94 -2.27 5.04
C MET A 137 6.41 -2.47 4.72
N ALA A 138 7.16 -2.89 5.74
CA ALA A 138 8.55 -3.32 5.61
C ALA A 138 8.69 -4.83 5.81
N GLY A 139 9.72 -5.41 5.22
CA GLY A 139 10.02 -6.83 5.29
C GLY A 139 10.63 -7.24 6.64
N ILE A 140 10.13 -8.34 7.18
CA ILE A 140 10.64 -9.04 8.37
C ILE A 140 11.17 -10.43 7.97
N ARG A 141 11.67 -11.20 8.95
CA ARG A 141 12.20 -12.56 8.70
C ARG A 141 11.16 -13.47 8.02
N ASN A 142 11.66 -14.48 7.31
CA ASN A 142 10.88 -15.50 6.60
C ASN A 142 10.01 -14.98 5.44
N GLY A 143 10.38 -13.85 4.83
CA GLY A 143 9.65 -13.29 3.69
C GLY A 143 8.33 -12.59 4.04
N GLU A 144 8.06 -12.42 5.34
CA GLU A 144 6.86 -11.72 5.82
C GLU A 144 7.06 -10.20 5.83
N SER A 145 5.99 -9.45 6.10
CA SER A 145 6.03 -8.00 6.27
C SER A 145 5.26 -7.55 7.52
N GLU A 146 5.62 -6.37 8.02
CA GLU A 146 4.91 -5.68 9.10
C GLU A 146 4.63 -4.23 8.72
N ILE A 147 3.56 -3.69 9.29
CA ILE A 147 3.11 -2.31 9.01
C ILE A 147 4.10 -1.29 9.60
N ILE A 148 4.42 -0.26 8.82
CA ILE A 148 5.28 0.86 9.24
C ILE A 148 4.63 2.24 9.04
N SER A 149 3.52 2.32 8.30
CA SER A 149 2.69 3.52 8.20
C SER A 149 1.25 3.13 7.87
N ILE A 150 0.30 3.93 8.33
CA ILE A 150 -1.13 3.80 8.06
C ILE A 150 -1.70 5.16 7.67
N CYS A 151 -2.48 5.18 6.60
CA CYS A 151 -3.27 6.34 6.19
C CYS A 151 -4.74 5.96 5.99
N VAL A 152 -5.65 6.77 6.55
CA VAL A 152 -7.10 6.59 6.45
C VAL A 152 -7.75 7.92 6.14
N ILE A 153 -8.61 7.94 5.13
CA ILE A 153 -9.40 9.11 4.75
C ILE A 153 -10.91 8.79 4.76
N ASP A 154 -11.74 9.79 5.02
CA ASP A 154 -13.18 9.68 4.81
C ASP A 154 -13.48 9.61 3.31
N PHE A 155 -14.24 8.59 2.90
CA PHE A 155 -14.51 8.34 1.49
C PHE A 155 -15.36 9.43 0.84
N PHE A 156 -16.25 10.11 1.56
CA PHE A 156 -17.14 11.10 0.96
C PHE A 156 -16.54 12.50 0.97
N THR A 157 -15.92 12.90 2.07
CA THR A 157 -15.39 14.25 2.25
C THR A 157 -13.93 14.38 1.81
N GLY A 158 -13.16 13.29 1.77
CA GLY A 158 -11.71 13.32 1.59
C GLY A 158 -10.96 13.82 2.83
N GLU A 159 -11.63 13.92 3.98
CA GLU A 159 -11.01 14.32 5.25
C GLU A 159 -9.95 13.28 5.67
N LEU A 160 -8.76 13.75 6.04
CA LEU A 160 -7.72 12.90 6.63
C LEU A 160 -8.11 12.52 8.05
N LEU A 161 -8.33 11.23 8.30
CA LEU A 161 -8.78 10.70 9.60
C LEU A 161 -7.61 10.19 10.44
N LEU A 162 -6.66 9.51 9.80
CA LEU A 162 -5.47 8.97 10.43
C LEU A 162 -4.33 9.02 9.42
N ASP A 163 -3.18 9.55 9.83
CA ASP A 163 -1.92 9.48 9.11
C ASP A 163 -0.81 9.34 10.16
N SER A 164 -0.20 8.17 10.23
CA SER A 164 0.80 7.91 11.26
C SER A 164 1.83 6.88 10.85
N LEU A 165 3.04 7.07 11.37
CA LEU A 165 4.08 6.06 11.36
C LEU A 165 3.80 5.03 12.44
N VAL A 166 4.09 3.77 12.12
CA VAL A 166 3.94 2.62 13.02
C VAL A 166 5.31 2.06 13.32
N LYS A 167 5.65 1.95 14.61
CA LYS A 167 6.86 1.26 15.05
C LYS A 167 6.53 -0.23 15.22
N PRO A 168 7.03 -1.13 14.35
CA PRO A 168 6.77 -2.56 14.46
C PRO A 168 7.45 -3.16 15.70
N HIS A 169 6.90 -4.25 16.22
CA HIS A 169 7.53 -5.04 17.29
C HIS A 169 8.69 -5.87 16.76
N GLU A 170 8.51 -6.43 15.56
CA GLU A 170 9.49 -7.28 14.92
C GLU A 170 10.64 -6.47 14.29
N PRO A 171 11.89 -6.98 14.34
CA PRO A 171 12.99 -6.36 13.63
C PRO A 171 12.78 -6.36 12.12
N ILE A 172 12.86 -5.18 11.51
CA ILE A 172 12.83 -5.00 10.05
C ILE A 172 14.17 -5.44 9.44
N ILE A 173 14.11 -6.31 8.44
CA ILE A 173 15.28 -6.78 7.67
C ILE A 173 15.37 -6.15 6.27
N ASP A 174 14.23 -5.76 5.71
CA ASP A 174 14.13 -5.09 4.41
C ASP A 174 13.21 -3.89 4.57
N TRP A 175 13.80 -2.69 4.55
CA TRP A 175 13.04 -1.47 4.76
C TRP A 175 12.21 -1.04 3.58
N ARG A 176 12.43 -1.58 2.37
CA ARG A 176 11.70 -1.19 1.15
C ARG A 176 11.61 0.33 0.94
N THR A 177 12.60 1.08 1.41
CA THR A 177 12.64 2.54 1.33
C THR A 177 12.58 3.05 -0.11
N ASN A 178 13.04 2.27 -1.09
CA ASN A 178 12.89 2.57 -2.51
C ASN A 178 11.43 2.54 -2.99
N ILE A 179 10.55 1.85 -2.27
CA ILE A 179 9.11 1.79 -2.54
C ILE A 179 8.41 2.98 -1.90
N HIS A 180 8.57 3.23 -0.59
CA HIS A 180 7.73 4.20 0.14
C HIS A 180 8.49 5.36 0.79
N GLY A 181 9.81 5.47 0.60
CA GLY A 181 10.61 6.61 1.08
C GLY A 181 10.88 6.64 2.60
N ILE A 182 10.12 5.90 3.41
CA ILE A 182 10.34 5.79 4.86
C ILE A 182 11.71 5.15 5.14
N ARG A 183 12.59 5.93 5.78
CA ARG A 183 13.93 5.52 6.20
C ARG A 183 13.94 5.06 7.66
N PRO A 184 14.85 4.14 8.05
CA PRO A 184 15.05 3.75 9.45
C PRO A 184 15.25 4.95 10.38
N ALA A 185 16.06 5.93 9.93
CA ALA A 185 16.33 7.14 10.69
C ALA A 185 15.07 7.99 10.92
N THR A 186 14.20 8.12 9.90
CA THR A 186 12.93 8.84 10.02
C THR A 186 12.04 8.22 11.08
N LEU A 187 11.85 6.90 11.04
CA LEU A 187 11.04 6.20 12.03
C LEU A 187 11.66 6.29 13.44
N ALA A 188 12.98 6.19 13.57
CA ALA A 188 13.68 6.29 14.84
C ALA A 188 13.54 7.68 15.48
N ILE A 189 13.67 8.75 14.69
CA ILE A 189 13.47 10.13 15.15
C ILE A 189 12.03 10.32 15.62
N ALA A 190 11.04 9.95 14.80
CA ALA A 190 9.63 10.05 15.16
C ALA A 190 9.31 9.26 16.45
N ALA A 191 9.87 8.05 16.59
CA ALA A 191 9.70 7.23 17.78
C ALA A 191 10.33 7.87 19.03
N SER A 192 11.47 8.54 18.89
CA SER A 192 12.13 9.25 20.00
C SER A 192 11.31 10.44 20.52
N HIS A 193 10.49 11.05 19.65
CA HIS A 193 9.59 12.15 19.99
C HIS A 193 8.18 11.67 20.40
N GLY A 194 7.94 10.35 20.44
CA GLY A 194 6.62 9.80 20.75
C GLY A 194 5.57 10.00 19.65
N GLN A 195 5.99 10.26 18.41
CA GLN A 195 5.12 10.56 17.26
C GLN A 195 4.84 9.31 16.40
N VAL A 196 4.76 8.14 17.03
CA VAL A 196 4.50 6.85 16.34
C VAL A 196 3.48 6.03 17.10
N LEU A 197 2.69 5.25 16.37
CA LEU A 197 1.90 4.17 16.94
C LEU A 197 2.79 2.97 17.24
N ARG A 198 2.58 2.31 18.38
CA ARG A 198 3.41 1.17 18.81
C ARG A 198 2.76 -0.14 18.40
N GLY A 199 3.31 -0.75 17.36
CA GLY A 199 2.82 -1.98 16.80
C GLY A 199 1.53 -1.82 15.99
N TRP A 200 1.16 -2.92 15.34
CA TRP A 200 -0.07 -3.05 14.58
C TRP A 200 -1.32 -2.95 15.47
N GLU A 201 -1.22 -3.27 16.77
CA GLU A 201 -2.32 -3.18 17.74
C GLU A 201 -2.78 -1.74 17.89
N ALA A 202 -1.83 -0.81 18.08
CA ALA A 202 -2.11 0.61 18.21
C ALA A 202 -2.66 1.17 16.89
N ALA A 203 -2.08 0.78 15.74
CA ALA A 203 -2.58 1.17 14.42
C ALA A 203 -4.03 0.70 14.21
N ARG A 204 -4.34 -0.56 14.55
CA ARG A 204 -5.69 -1.12 14.48
C ARG A 204 -6.64 -0.39 15.42
N GLN A 205 -6.22 -0.09 16.66
CA GLN A 205 -7.06 0.62 17.63
C GLN A 205 -7.43 2.03 17.15
N GLU A 206 -6.48 2.77 16.56
CA GLU A 206 -6.77 4.06 15.95
C GLU A 206 -7.75 3.94 14.77
N LEU A 207 -7.54 2.96 13.88
CA LEU A 207 -8.46 2.69 12.78
C LEU A 207 -9.90 2.38 13.28
N LEU A 208 -10.04 1.55 14.32
CA LEU A 208 -11.32 1.17 14.91
C LEU A 208 -12.10 2.33 15.53
N LYS A 209 -11.46 3.47 15.80
CA LYS A 209 -12.18 4.70 16.20
C LYS A 209 -13.04 5.25 15.06
N HIS A 210 -12.75 4.91 13.81
CA HIS A 210 -13.42 5.46 12.63
C HIS A 210 -14.33 4.46 11.91
N ILE A 211 -14.18 3.16 12.16
CA ILE A 211 -14.89 2.09 11.44
C ILE A 211 -15.67 1.17 12.38
N ASN A 212 -16.75 0.57 11.87
CA ASN A 212 -17.48 -0.53 12.48
C ASN A 212 -17.78 -1.61 11.42
N THR A 213 -18.52 -2.67 11.77
CA THR A 213 -18.88 -3.74 10.81
C THR A 213 -19.69 -3.29 9.59
N GLU A 214 -20.33 -2.12 9.63
CA GLU A 214 -21.12 -1.55 8.53
C GLU A 214 -20.34 -0.55 7.66
N THR A 215 -19.24 0.00 8.16
CA THR A 215 -18.38 0.91 7.41
C THR A 215 -17.79 0.21 6.18
N VAL A 216 -17.95 0.77 4.98
CA VAL A 216 -17.28 0.22 3.80
C VAL A 216 -15.80 0.62 3.80
N MET A 217 -14.90 -0.36 3.67
CA MET A 217 -13.47 -0.09 3.49
C MET A 217 -13.11 -0.16 2.00
N VAL A 218 -12.54 0.93 1.50
CA VAL A 218 -12.15 1.12 0.10
C VAL A 218 -10.63 1.12 -0.01
N GLY A 219 -10.07 0.45 -1.02
CA GLY A 219 -8.62 0.49 -1.25
C GLY A 219 -8.20 -0.32 -2.45
N GLN A 220 -6.89 -0.54 -2.58
CA GLN A 220 -6.28 -1.35 -3.63
C GLN A 220 -5.51 -2.51 -2.99
N SER A 221 -5.95 -3.74 -3.22
CA SER A 221 -5.34 -4.95 -2.64
C SER A 221 -5.36 -4.96 -1.09
N LEU A 222 -6.47 -4.50 -0.48
CA LEU A 222 -6.65 -4.31 0.96
C LEU A 222 -6.40 -5.55 1.82
N GLN A 223 -6.36 -6.73 1.20
CA GLN A 223 -6.02 -7.98 1.86
C GLN A 223 -4.69 -7.88 2.60
N GLN A 224 -3.69 -7.21 2.02
CA GLN A 224 -2.37 -7.07 2.63
C GLN A 224 -2.42 -6.16 3.86
N ASP A 225 -3.09 -5.01 3.74
CA ASP A 225 -3.28 -4.04 4.82
C ASP A 225 -4.00 -4.68 6.02
N LEU A 226 -5.13 -5.33 5.75
CA LEU A 226 -5.95 -5.97 6.78
C LEU A 226 -5.25 -7.15 7.44
N LYS A 227 -4.45 -7.91 6.67
CA LYS A 227 -3.62 -8.99 7.23
C LYS A 227 -2.60 -8.43 8.23
N ARG A 228 -1.94 -7.31 7.94
CA ARG A 228 -0.93 -6.71 8.85
C ARG A 228 -1.56 -6.03 10.05
N LEU A 229 -2.73 -5.45 9.86
CA LEU A 229 -3.55 -4.93 10.96
C LEU A 229 -4.20 -6.04 11.80
N ARG A 230 -4.19 -7.30 11.34
CA ARG A 230 -4.93 -8.43 11.94
C ARG A 230 -6.39 -8.03 12.17
N LEU A 231 -7.04 -7.56 11.11
CA LEU A 231 -8.41 -7.08 11.14
C LEU A 231 -9.25 -7.85 10.10
N SER A 232 -10.31 -8.52 10.56
CA SER A 232 -11.31 -9.16 9.71
C SER A 232 -12.45 -8.19 9.47
N HIS A 233 -12.75 -7.90 8.20
CA HIS A 233 -13.82 -6.99 7.82
C HIS A 233 -14.57 -7.46 6.57
N GLY A 234 -15.91 -7.45 6.63
CA GLY A 234 -16.77 -8.03 5.59
C GLY A 234 -17.29 -7.04 4.55
N LYS A 235 -17.21 -5.73 4.80
CA LYS A 235 -17.69 -4.69 3.87
C LYS A 235 -16.50 -4.08 3.13
N ILE A 236 -15.96 -4.83 2.18
CA ILE A 236 -14.76 -4.46 1.40
C ILE A 236 -15.13 -4.08 -0.04
N PHE A 237 -14.68 -2.90 -0.46
CA PHE A 237 -14.61 -2.49 -1.85
C PHE A 237 -13.13 -2.41 -2.25
N ASP A 238 -12.64 -3.47 -2.87
CA ASP A 238 -11.29 -3.51 -3.39
C ASP A 238 -11.27 -3.23 -4.89
N THR A 239 -10.53 -2.19 -5.30
CA THR A 239 -10.45 -1.73 -6.69
C THR A 239 -9.70 -2.71 -7.61
N ALA A 240 -8.72 -3.45 -7.10
CA ALA A 240 -7.99 -4.48 -7.84
C ALA A 240 -8.93 -5.63 -8.19
N ILE A 241 -9.72 -6.05 -7.21
CA ILE A 241 -10.70 -7.14 -7.32
C ILE A 241 -11.82 -6.73 -8.26
N LEU A 242 -12.44 -5.56 -8.07
CA LEU A 242 -13.55 -5.07 -8.89
C LEU A 242 -13.17 -4.96 -10.38
N THR A 243 -12.01 -4.38 -10.67
CA THR A 243 -11.56 -4.19 -12.06
C THR A 243 -11.20 -5.51 -12.72
N ALA A 244 -10.64 -6.46 -11.96
CA ALA A 244 -10.41 -7.80 -12.45
C ALA A 244 -11.71 -8.58 -12.70
N GLU A 245 -12.75 -8.42 -11.87
CA GLU A 245 -14.08 -8.98 -12.16
C GLU A 245 -14.69 -8.42 -13.42
N ALA A 246 -14.55 -7.10 -13.64
CA ALA A 246 -15.04 -6.48 -14.85
C ALA A 246 -14.38 -7.10 -16.10
N VAL A 247 -13.10 -7.48 -16.00
CA VAL A 247 -12.34 -8.05 -17.13
C VAL A 247 -12.52 -9.56 -17.27
N PHE A 248 -12.54 -10.33 -16.19
CA PHE A 248 -12.53 -11.80 -16.24
C PHE A 248 -13.87 -12.45 -15.87
N GLY A 249 -14.81 -11.69 -15.33
CA GLY A 249 -16.02 -12.22 -14.69
C GLY A 249 -15.77 -12.59 -13.24
N THR A 250 -16.84 -12.95 -12.52
CA THR A 250 -16.82 -13.22 -11.08
C THR A 250 -16.41 -14.66 -10.73
N GLY A 251 -16.70 -15.62 -11.63
CA GLY A 251 -16.46 -17.05 -11.39
C GLY A 251 -15.04 -17.54 -11.71
N ALA A 252 -14.26 -16.79 -12.49
CA ALA A 252 -12.92 -17.21 -12.91
C ALA A 252 -11.86 -16.91 -11.83
N SER A 253 -10.75 -17.64 -11.86
CA SER A 253 -9.51 -17.14 -11.25
C SER A 253 -8.94 -16.00 -12.10
N PHE A 254 -8.25 -15.07 -11.46
CA PHE A 254 -7.68 -13.92 -12.14
C PHE A 254 -6.31 -14.22 -12.66
N SER A 255 -6.15 -14.15 -13.98
CA SER A 255 -4.84 -14.27 -14.61
C SER A 255 -3.95 -13.04 -14.37
N ARG A 256 -4.54 -11.90 -13.99
CA ARG A 256 -3.81 -10.69 -13.57
C ARG A 256 -4.72 -9.76 -12.77
N ARG A 257 -4.10 -8.84 -12.03
CA ARG A 257 -4.75 -7.63 -11.51
C ARG A 257 -4.10 -6.40 -12.14
N TRP A 258 -4.74 -5.24 -12.02
CA TRP A 258 -4.18 -3.95 -12.48
C TRP A 258 -3.65 -3.19 -11.27
N SER A 259 -2.47 -2.60 -11.40
CA SER A 259 -1.92 -1.73 -10.35
C SER A 259 -2.71 -0.44 -10.24
N LEU A 260 -2.71 0.17 -9.05
CA LEU A 260 -3.37 1.46 -8.82
C LEU A 260 -2.91 2.51 -9.82
N GLN A 261 -1.59 2.59 -10.06
CA GLN A 261 -1.01 3.50 -11.04
C GLN A 261 -1.55 3.26 -12.46
N SER A 262 -1.69 1.99 -12.89
CA SER A 262 -2.27 1.66 -14.19
C SER A 262 -3.74 2.06 -14.27
N LEU A 263 -4.51 1.84 -13.20
CA LEU A 263 -5.92 2.19 -13.14
C LEU A 263 -6.12 3.72 -13.16
N CYS A 264 -5.31 4.47 -12.42
CA CYS A 264 -5.33 5.93 -12.46
C CYS A 264 -5.05 6.46 -13.86
N ALA A 265 -4.02 5.93 -14.53
CA ALA A 265 -3.67 6.33 -15.89
C ALA A 265 -4.75 5.97 -16.91
N ASP A 266 -5.32 4.77 -16.82
CA ASP A 266 -6.32 4.30 -17.77
C ASP A 266 -7.70 4.94 -17.57
N LEU A 267 -8.17 5.02 -16.33
CA LEU A 267 -9.54 5.41 -15.98
C LEU A 267 -9.67 6.92 -15.71
N LEU A 268 -8.75 7.48 -14.93
CA LEU A 268 -8.80 8.86 -14.46
C LEU A 268 -7.95 9.82 -15.30
N LYS A 269 -7.04 9.29 -16.12
CA LYS A 269 -6.01 10.06 -16.84
C LYS A 269 -5.05 10.80 -15.90
N LEU A 270 -4.86 10.25 -14.70
CA LEU A 270 -3.95 10.76 -13.68
C LEU A 270 -2.71 9.88 -13.61
N ARG A 271 -1.57 10.52 -13.32
CA ARG A 271 -0.31 9.83 -13.03
C ARG A 271 0.07 10.13 -11.59
N ILE A 272 -0.03 9.12 -10.75
CA ILE A 272 0.42 9.16 -9.35
C ILE A 272 1.91 8.84 -9.24
N ARG A 273 2.54 9.20 -8.12
CA ARG A 273 3.95 8.89 -7.78
C ARG A 273 4.96 9.45 -8.79
N GLN A 274 4.69 10.66 -9.29
CA GLN A 274 5.53 11.28 -10.32
C GLN A 274 6.95 11.58 -9.80
N GLY A 275 7.95 11.40 -10.66
CA GLY A 275 9.35 11.79 -10.38
C GLY A 275 10.16 10.76 -9.59
N SER A 276 9.61 10.22 -8.49
CA SER A 276 10.34 9.30 -7.60
C SER A 276 9.90 7.83 -7.71
N ASN A 277 8.72 7.57 -8.30
CA ASN A 277 8.02 6.28 -8.23
C ASN A 277 7.85 5.76 -6.78
N THR A 278 8.00 6.66 -5.81
CA THR A 278 7.85 6.38 -4.38
C THR A 278 6.38 6.48 -4.02
N HIS A 279 5.89 5.47 -3.30
CA HIS A 279 4.57 5.40 -2.72
C HIS A 279 4.45 6.38 -1.56
N ASP A 280 3.26 6.93 -1.46
CA ASP A 280 2.81 7.79 -0.37
C ASP A 280 1.41 7.31 0.00
N ALA A 281 1.22 6.90 1.25
CA ALA A 281 -0.02 6.26 1.68
C ALA A 281 -1.24 7.19 1.54
N LEU A 282 -1.04 8.51 1.65
CA LEU A 282 -2.11 9.47 1.43
C LEU A 282 -2.46 9.60 -0.05
N GLU A 283 -1.48 9.73 -0.93
CA GLU A 283 -1.68 9.73 -2.39
C GLU A 283 -2.40 8.45 -2.84
N ASP A 284 -1.98 7.30 -2.31
CA ASP A 284 -2.50 5.99 -2.69
C ASP A 284 -3.93 5.75 -2.16
N ALA A 285 -4.23 6.12 -0.90
CA ALA A 285 -5.58 6.06 -0.36
C ALA A 285 -6.56 6.96 -1.14
N MET A 286 -6.13 8.17 -1.50
CA MET A 286 -6.90 9.11 -2.32
C MET A 286 -7.11 8.56 -3.74
N ALA A 287 -6.07 8.05 -4.37
CA ALA A 287 -6.16 7.48 -5.72
C ALA A 287 -7.10 6.27 -5.76
N ALA A 288 -7.04 5.39 -4.76
CA ALA A 288 -7.95 4.25 -4.66
C ALA A 288 -9.40 4.69 -4.49
N ARG A 289 -9.65 5.74 -3.69
CA ARG A 289 -10.96 6.40 -3.57
C ARG A 289 -11.46 6.91 -4.93
N GLU A 290 -10.65 7.63 -5.69
CA GLU A 290 -11.07 8.16 -7.00
C GLU A 290 -11.35 7.07 -8.03
N VAL A 291 -10.53 6.01 -8.05
CA VAL A 291 -10.78 4.84 -8.90
C VAL A 291 -12.11 4.17 -8.54
N ALA A 292 -12.41 4.03 -7.24
CA ALA A 292 -13.67 3.47 -6.76
C ALA A 292 -14.87 4.33 -7.19
N LEU A 293 -14.81 5.64 -6.96
CA LEU A 293 -15.82 6.61 -7.39
C LEU A 293 -16.08 6.54 -8.90
N TRP A 294 -15.02 6.53 -9.71
CA TRP A 294 -15.15 6.42 -11.16
C TRP A 294 -15.86 5.12 -11.57
N CYS A 295 -15.50 4.00 -10.95
CA CYS A 295 -16.09 2.69 -11.27
C CYS A 295 -17.59 2.62 -10.96
N ILE A 296 -18.04 3.24 -9.85
CA ILE A 296 -19.47 3.24 -9.46
C ILE A 296 -20.29 4.31 -10.16
N CYS A 297 -19.68 5.45 -10.52
CA CYS A 297 -20.35 6.54 -11.21
C CYS A 297 -20.47 6.28 -12.73
N TYR A 298 -19.53 5.54 -13.32
CA TYR A 298 -19.49 5.31 -14.77
C TYR A 298 -19.46 3.82 -15.15
N PRO A 299 -20.49 3.02 -14.80
CA PRO A 299 -20.51 1.58 -15.03
C PRO A 299 -20.34 1.19 -16.51
N ASP A 300 -20.89 1.98 -17.44
CA ASP A 300 -20.73 1.70 -18.87
C ASP A 300 -19.33 2.02 -19.40
N LYS A 301 -18.67 3.05 -18.85
CA LYS A 301 -17.26 3.31 -19.15
C LYS A 301 -16.38 2.19 -18.59
N LEU A 302 -16.68 1.68 -17.39
CA LEU A 302 -15.99 0.52 -16.81
C LEU A 302 -16.13 -0.72 -17.70
N LYS A 303 -17.33 -1.04 -18.18
CA LYS A 303 -17.55 -2.14 -19.14
C LYS A 303 -16.73 -1.96 -20.43
N GLN A 304 -16.68 -0.74 -20.97
CA GLN A 304 -15.90 -0.45 -22.17
C GLN A 304 -14.40 -0.60 -21.94
N TRP A 305 -13.88 -0.06 -20.83
CA TRP A 305 -12.49 -0.25 -20.42
C TRP A 305 -12.19 -1.74 -20.27
N ALA A 306 -13.04 -2.50 -19.60
CA ALA A 306 -12.82 -3.92 -19.35
C ALA A 306 -12.75 -4.74 -20.64
N LYS A 307 -13.57 -4.42 -21.65
CA LYS A 307 -13.47 -5.04 -23.00
C LYS A 307 -12.11 -4.77 -23.64
N ARG A 308 -11.61 -3.53 -23.56
CA ARG A 308 -10.28 -3.15 -24.11
C ARG A 308 -9.16 -3.85 -23.34
N ALA A 309 -9.22 -3.84 -22.02
CA ALA A 309 -8.27 -4.50 -21.14
C ALA A 309 -8.21 -6.02 -21.37
N ARG A 310 -9.37 -6.68 -21.55
CA ARG A 310 -9.46 -8.10 -21.93
C ARG A 310 -8.75 -8.38 -23.25
N LYS A 311 -8.99 -7.56 -24.27
CA LYS A 311 -8.35 -7.71 -25.59
C LYS A 311 -6.83 -7.53 -25.48
N LYS A 312 -6.38 -6.49 -24.78
CA LYS A 312 -4.95 -6.23 -24.52
C LYS A 312 -4.28 -7.41 -23.81
N HIS A 313 -4.90 -7.92 -22.75
CA HIS A 313 -4.40 -9.08 -22.02
C HIS A 313 -4.27 -10.34 -22.88
N LYS A 314 -5.26 -10.64 -23.74
CA LYS A 314 -5.18 -11.78 -24.68
C LYS A 314 -3.98 -11.65 -25.64
N VAL A 315 -3.76 -10.45 -26.16
CA VAL A 315 -2.62 -10.16 -27.06
C VAL A 315 -1.29 -10.31 -26.31
N GLU A 316 -1.18 -9.77 -25.10
CA GLU A 316 0.02 -9.90 -24.26
C GLU A 316 0.32 -11.35 -23.92
N LYS A 317 -0.70 -12.13 -23.54
CA LYS A 317 -0.56 -13.57 -23.26
C LYS A 317 -0.08 -14.34 -24.48
N ALA A 318 -0.63 -14.07 -25.66
CA ALA A 318 -0.18 -14.68 -26.92
C ALA A 318 1.28 -14.33 -27.24
N LYS A 319 1.68 -13.05 -27.09
CA LYS A 319 3.07 -12.62 -27.29
C LYS A 319 4.04 -13.30 -26.31
N ARG A 320 3.65 -13.46 -25.04
CA ARG A 320 4.46 -14.16 -24.03
C ARG A 320 4.62 -15.64 -24.38
N ALA A 321 3.54 -16.32 -24.80
CA ALA A 321 3.59 -17.71 -25.25
C ALA A 321 4.52 -17.88 -26.47
N GLU A 322 4.44 -16.96 -27.43
CA GLU A 322 5.30 -16.98 -28.63
C GLU A 322 6.79 -16.77 -28.28
N ARG A 323 7.11 -15.83 -27.38
CA ARG A 323 8.48 -15.66 -26.85
C ARG A 323 9.00 -16.93 -26.19
N LYS A 324 8.17 -17.62 -25.39
CA LYS A 324 8.52 -18.90 -24.74
C LYS A 324 8.79 -20.00 -25.77
N ARG A 325 7.97 -20.08 -26.83
CA ARG A 325 8.17 -21.02 -27.95
C ARG A 325 9.47 -20.76 -28.70
N ASN A 326 9.76 -19.50 -29.04
CA ASN A 326 10.98 -19.13 -29.74
C ASN A 326 12.23 -19.37 -28.90
N ARG A 327 12.19 -19.14 -27.59
CA ARG A 327 13.27 -19.50 -26.67
C ARG A 327 13.54 -21.01 -26.70
N ARG A 328 12.51 -21.85 -26.57
CA ARG A 328 12.63 -23.32 -26.64
C ARG A 328 13.23 -23.78 -27.98
N ARG A 329 12.80 -23.17 -29.10
CA ARG A 329 13.34 -23.49 -30.44
C ARG A 329 14.82 -23.15 -30.53
N ASN A 330 15.24 -21.97 -30.07
CA ASN A 330 16.65 -21.57 -30.11
C ASN A 330 17.53 -22.42 -29.19
N THR A 331 17.02 -22.88 -28.05
CA THR A 331 17.72 -23.82 -27.18
C THR A 331 17.89 -25.19 -27.84
N HIS A 332 16.91 -25.65 -28.62
CA HIS A 332 16.99 -26.94 -29.33
C HIS A 332 17.97 -26.94 -30.52
N TYR A 333 18.16 -25.78 -31.17
CA TYR A 333 19.13 -25.63 -32.27
C TYR A 333 20.56 -25.33 -31.81
N SER A 334 20.78 -25.09 -30.52
CA SER A 334 22.11 -24.93 -29.93
C SER A 334 22.61 -26.28 -29.41
N THR A 335 22.88 -27.23 -30.31
CA THR A 335 23.64 -28.44 -29.97
C THR A 335 25.04 -28.02 -29.53
N PRO A 336 25.60 -28.57 -28.43
CA PRO A 336 27.03 -28.43 -28.15
C PRO A 336 27.81 -28.99 -29.34
N VAL A 337 28.79 -28.22 -29.82
CA VAL A 337 29.83 -28.79 -30.69
C VAL A 337 30.50 -29.90 -29.88
N PRO A 338 30.64 -31.14 -30.40
CA PRO A 338 31.36 -32.18 -29.69
C PRO A 338 32.80 -31.71 -29.49
N ASP A 339 33.19 -31.49 -28.25
CA ASP A 339 34.61 -31.41 -27.88
C ASP A 339 35.15 -32.84 -27.92
N GLU A 340 36.16 -33.07 -28.75
CA GLU A 340 36.82 -34.37 -28.85
C GLU A 340 37.57 -34.65 -27.55
N GLY A 341 36.94 -35.46 -26.68
CA GLY A 341 37.66 -36.28 -25.70
C GLY A 341 37.32 -36.01 -24.24
N PHE A 342 36.31 -36.72 -23.70
CA PHE A 342 36.38 -37.31 -22.36
C PHE A 342 35.27 -38.35 -22.17
N GLU A 343 35.64 -39.54 -21.69
CA GLU A 343 34.77 -40.71 -21.49
C GLU A 343 33.86 -40.59 -20.23
N ASP A 344 32.64 -41.13 -20.35
CA ASP A 344 31.82 -41.94 -19.40
C ASP A 344 31.93 -41.65 -17.88
N TYR A 345 30.87 -41.38 -17.11
CA TYR A 345 29.78 -42.29 -16.74
C TYR A 345 28.50 -41.55 -16.32
N GLY A 346 27.35 -42.10 -16.70
CA GLY A 346 26.01 -41.53 -16.44
C GLY A 346 25.37 -41.88 -15.10
N TYR A 347 24.26 -41.18 -14.81
CA TYR A 347 23.10 -41.75 -14.13
C TYR A 347 21.85 -40.92 -14.46
N TYR A 348 20.96 -41.49 -15.27
CA TYR A 348 19.62 -40.99 -15.55
C TYR A 348 18.69 -41.41 -14.39
N HIS A 349 17.98 -40.44 -13.79
CA HIS A 349 16.69 -40.73 -13.18
C HIS A 349 15.61 -39.90 -13.87
N ASP A 350 14.92 -40.61 -14.75
CA ASP A 350 13.60 -40.33 -15.30
C ASP A 350 12.56 -40.50 -14.19
N TYR A 351 11.77 -39.46 -13.95
CA TYR A 351 10.37 -39.63 -13.52
C TYR A 351 9.50 -38.77 -14.42
N GLY A 352 8.74 -39.48 -15.25
CA GLY A 352 7.67 -38.98 -16.08
C GLY A 352 6.63 -38.15 -15.32
N GLY A 353 5.93 -37.33 -16.09
CA GLY A 353 5.07 -36.29 -15.58
C GLY A 353 3.78 -36.75 -14.94
N GLU A 354 3.27 -35.85 -14.12
CA GLU A 354 1.87 -35.66 -13.82
C GLU A 354 1.60 -34.14 -13.89
N GLU A 355 0.35 -33.80 -14.14
CA GLU A 355 -0.15 -32.48 -14.51
C GLU A 355 0.33 -31.36 -13.57
N ASP A 356 1.23 -30.49 -14.06
CA ASP A 356 1.57 -29.25 -13.37
C ASP A 356 0.38 -28.28 -13.45
N GLU A 357 -0.51 -28.37 -12.46
CA GLU A 357 -1.23 -27.20 -11.98
C GLU A 357 -0.19 -26.09 -11.74
N GLU A 358 -0.29 -25.00 -12.51
CA GLU A 358 0.63 -23.87 -12.43
C GLU A 358 0.41 -23.18 -11.07
N ILE A 359 1.04 -23.73 -10.02
CA ILE A 359 1.17 -23.14 -8.70
C ILE A 359 1.83 -21.79 -8.91
N LEU A 360 1.03 -20.73 -8.80
CA LEU A 360 1.48 -19.33 -8.82
C LEU A 360 2.58 -19.18 -7.77
N ARG A 361 3.83 -19.11 -8.23
CA ARG A 361 4.96 -18.87 -7.35
C ARG A 361 4.98 -17.38 -7.03
N TRP A 362 5.52 -17.05 -5.86
CA TRP A 362 5.74 -15.65 -5.44
C TRP A 362 6.46 -14.80 -6.50
N GLU A 363 7.21 -15.44 -7.40
CA GLU A 363 7.94 -14.86 -8.53
C GLU A 363 7.04 -14.35 -9.68
N ASP A 364 5.76 -14.75 -9.74
CA ASP A 364 4.80 -14.35 -10.79
C ASP A 364 3.98 -13.10 -10.44
N VAL A 365 4.06 -12.64 -9.18
CA VAL A 365 3.37 -11.44 -8.68
C VAL A 365 4.27 -10.19 -8.75
N ILE A 366 5.57 -10.37 -8.86
CA ILE A 366 6.57 -9.29 -8.86
C ILE A 366 7.05 -9.03 -10.30
N ASP A 367 6.88 -7.79 -10.76
CA ASP A 367 7.51 -7.33 -12.00
C ASP A 367 9.01 -7.11 -11.75
N TRP A 368 9.82 -8.09 -12.15
CA TRP A 368 11.28 -8.10 -12.00
C TRP A 368 11.99 -6.94 -12.72
N GLU A 369 11.31 -6.15 -13.56
CA GLU A 369 11.90 -4.97 -14.19
C GLU A 369 12.01 -3.76 -13.24
N MET A 370 11.40 -3.78 -12.04
CA MET A 370 11.43 -2.65 -11.08
C MET A 370 12.31 -2.86 -9.84
N TRP A 371 13.03 -3.98 -9.69
CA TRP A 371 13.90 -4.19 -8.53
C TRP A 371 15.37 -3.81 -8.82
N PRO A 372 16.05 -3.06 -7.93
CA PRO A 372 17.44 -2.65 -8.16
C PRO A 372 18.38 -3.87 -8.23
N LYS A 373 19.17 -3.92 -9.30
CA LYS A 373 20.24 -4.90 -9.48
C LYS A 373 21.40 -4.56 -8.54
N SER A 374 21.40 -5.16 -7.35
CA SER A 374 22.50 -5.22 -6.38
C SER A 374 23.02 -3.85 -5.86
N PRO A 375 23.52 -3.78 -4.61
CA PRO A 375 24.22 -2.58 -4.14
C PRO A 375 25.55 -2.40 -4.90
N PRO A 376 26.04 -1.15 -5.09
CA PRO A 376 27.37 -0.94 -5.65
C PRO A 376 28.41 -1.64 -4.78
N SER A 377 29.33 -2.37 -5.44
CA SER A 377 30.50 -2.95 -4.79
C SER A 377 31.29 -1.85 -4.11
N SER A 378 31.66 -2.10 -2.85
CA SER A 378 32.64 -1.30 -2.12
C SER A 378 34.02 -1.52 -2.72
N ASP A 379 34.55 -0.50 -3.38
CA ASP A 379 35.99 -0.25 -3.54
C ASP A 379 36.33 1.09 -2.89
#